data_AF-A0AAF0T9L7-F1
#
_entry.id   AF-A0AAF0T9L7-F1
#
_cell.length_a   1.000
_cell.length_b   1.000
_cell.length_c   1.000
_cell.angle_alpha   90.00
_cell.angle_beta   90.00
_cell.angle_gamma   90.00
#
_symmetry.space_group_name_H-M   'P 1'
#
loop_
_entity.id
_entity.type
_entity.pdbx_description
1 polymer ?
#
loop_
_entity_poly.entity_id
_entity_poly.type
_entity_poly.pdbx_seq_one_letter_code
_entity_poly.pdbx_strand_id
1 'polypeptide(L)'
;MQREGSRVKKEVCSCLRARLVESLIQSTQDLQVSPVVKYSALSLFANRFYPSLIGAGTKDAKSWLLQPLRKSNLQLFVLVAIWISSKIYDSFSLSVKYFKSLANNTIKEQHFTTKDFLKAELVLMQVLKFEIGMLSIPFCFFEDLLTKFSEVARVGKQLSFGEEEMTF
;
A
#
# COMPACT_ATOMS: atom_id res chain seq x y z
N MET A 1 -37.15 -9.15 2.57
CA MET A 1 -36.06 -9.71 3.40
C MET A 1 -34.68 -9.82 2.70
N GLN A 2 -34.46 -9.27 1.48
CA GLN A 2 -33.14 -9.32 0.81
C GLN A 2 -32.20 -8.13 1.10
N ARG A 3 -32.69 -7.04 1.72
CA ARG A 3 -31.87 -5.83 2.00
C ARG A 3 -31.01 -5.94 3.26
N GLU A 4 -31.47 -6.62 4.31
CA GLU A 4 -30.69 -6.86 5.54
C GLU A 4 -29.40 -7.65 5.27
N GLY A 5 -29.50 -8.76 4.52
CA GLY A 5 -28.36 -9.64 4.25
C GLY A 5 -27.27 -9.01 3.38
N SER A 6 -27.60 -7.97 2.61
CA SER A 6 -26.64 -7.21 1.79
C SER A 6 -25.90 -6.13 2.61
N ARG A 7 -26.58 -5.50 3.59
CA ARG A 7 -25.96 -4.53 4.52
C ARG A 7 -24.96 -5.19 5.45
N VAL A 8 -25.31 -6.31 6.09
CA VAL A 8 -24.43 -7.02 7.04
C VAL A 8 -23.17 -7.54 6.35
N LYS A 9 -23.27 -8.05 5.12
CA LYS A 9 -22.08 -8.43 4.32
C LYS A 9 -21.18 -7.22 4.01
N LYS A 10 -21.77 -6.05 3.77
CA LYS A 10 -21.03 -4.82 3.46
C LYS A 10 -20.32 -4.24 4.70
N GLU A 11 -20.94 -4.33 5.88
CA GLU A 11 -20.34 -3.93 7.17
C GLU A 11 -19.18 -4.87 7.58
N VAL A 12 -19.37 -6.18 7.47
CA VAL A 12 -18.31 -7.17 7.76
C VAL A 12 -17.13 -7.03 6.77
N CYS A 13 -17.42 -6.67 5.52
CA CYS A 13 -16.39 -6.38 4.51
C CYS A 13 -15.64 -5.06 4.82
N SER A 14 -16.34 -4.04 5.31
CA SER A 14 -15.76 -2.75 5.74
C SER A 14 -14.82 -2.92 6.94
N CYS A 15 -15.21 -3.69 7.96
CA CYS A 15 -14.36 -3.90 9.14
C CYS A 15 -13.12 -4.73 8.80
N LEU A 16 -13.22 -5.68 7.86
CA LEU A 16 -12.07 -6.46 7.39
C LEU A 16 -11.09 -5.58 6.60
N ARG A 17 -11.61 -4.73 5.70
CA ARG A 17 -10.78 -3.76 4.96
C ARG A 17 -10.03 -2.84 5.91
N ALA A 18 -10.69 -2.30 6.95
CA ALA A 18 -10.05 -1.43 7.94
C ALA A 18 -8.89 -2.14 8.66
N ARG A 19 -9.11 -3.37 9.14
CA ARG A 19 -8.06 -4.19 9.79
C ARG A 19 -6.88 -4.50 8.86
N LEU A 20 -7.13 -4.71 7.56
CA LEU A 20 -6.07 -4.95 6.58
C LEU A 20 -5.27 -3.69 6.27
N VAL A 21 -5.93 -2.52 6.24
CA VAL A 21 -5.26 -1.23 6.10
C VAL A 21 -4.42 -0.91 7.34
N GLU A 22 -4.93 -1.19 8.54
CA GLU A 22 -4.16 -1.07 9.78
C GLU A 22 -2.93 -2.01 9.77
N SER A 23 -3.12 -3.27 9.36
CA SER A 23 -2.02 -4.22 9.18
C SER A 23 -0.99 -3.72 8.16
N LEU A 24 -1.43 -3.05 7.08
CA LEU A 24 -0.54 -2.43 6.10
C LEU A 24 0.27 -1.31 6.73
N ILE A 25 -0.39 -0.40 7.45
CA ILE A 25 0.26 0.74 8.10
C ILE A 25 1.32 0.24 9.10
N GLN A 26 0.97 -0.71 9.96
CA GLN A 26 1.90 -1.29 10.92
C GLN A 26 3.10 -1.96 10.22
N SER A 27 2.81 -2.78 9.19
CA SER A 27 3.88 -3.46 8.43
C SER A 27 4.84 -2.49 7.75
N THR A 28 4.33 -1.36 7.22
CA THR A 28 5.19 -0.32 6.62
C THR A 28 6.07 0.38 7.65
N GLN A 29 5.58 0.56 8.88
CA GLN A 29 6.37 1.14 9.98
C GLN A 29 7.47 0.17 10.44
N ASP A 30 7.12 -1.11 10.61
CA ASP A 30 8.07 -2.15 11.02
C ASP A 30 9.19 -2.35 9.98
N LEU A 31 8.88 -2.17 8.69
CA LEU A 31 9.84 -2.22 7.58
C LEU A 31 10.59 -0.89 7.35
N GLN A 32 10.22 0.19 8.04
CA GLN A 32 10.83 1.52 7.89
C GLN A 32 10.85 2.01 6.42
N VAL A 33 9.80 1.72 5.66
CA VAL A 33 9.72 2.14 4.24
C VAL A 33 9.43 3.64 4.12
N SER A 34 9.85 4.22 3.01
CA SER A 34 9.57 5.64 2.72
C SER A 34 8.06 5.91 2.62
N PRO A 35 7.62 7.15 2.89
CA PRO A 35 6.22 7.53 2.76
C PRO A 35 5.64 7.25 1.38
N VAL A 36 6.41 7.48 0.31
CA VAL A 36 5.96 7.18 -1.07
C VAL A 36 5.62 5.70 -1.23
N VAL A 37 6.46 4.77 -0.73
CA VAL A 37 6.19 3.33 -0.76
C VAL A 37 4.93 2.98 0.02
N LYS A 38 4.74 3.57 1.21
CA LYS A 38 3.55 3.35 2.04
C LYS A 38 2.27 3.74 1.31
N TYR A 39 2.23 4.93 0.70
CA TYR A 39 1.04 5.41 0.00
C TYR A 39 0.81 4.68 -1.33
N SER A 40 1.87 4.30 -2.04
CA SER A 40 1.81 3.40 -3.20
C SER A 40 1.17 2.07 -2.83
N ALA A 41 1.63 1.44 -1.76
CA ALA A 41 1.14 0.14 -1.31
C ALA A 41 -0.33 0.23 -0.87
N LEU A 42 -0.70 1.30 -0.17
CA LEU A 42 -2.07 1.56 0.24
C LEU A 42 -3.00 1.71 -0.98
N SER A 43 -2.58 2.49 -1.98
CA SER A 43 -3.35 2.66 -3.21
C SER A 43 -3.49 1.34 -3.98
N LEU A 44 -2.37 0.63 -4.17
CA LEU A 44 -2.31 -0.65 -4.87
C LEU A 44 -3.24 -1.70 -4.21
N PHE A 45 -3.18 -1.81 -2.89
CA PHE A 45 -3.96 -2.79 -2.15
C PHE A 45 -5.42 -2.37 -1.96
N ALA A 46 -5.67 -1.24 -1.29
CA ALA A 46 -7.01 -0.88 -0.80
C ALA A 46 -7.91 -0.30 -1.89
N ASN A 47 -7.35 0.40 -2.86
CA ASN A 47 -8.14 1.08 -3.89
C ASN A 47 -8.27 0.25 -5.18
N ARG A 48 -7.33 -0.66 -5.44
CA ARG A 48 -7.30 -1.42 -6.69
C ARG A 48 -7.48 -2.92 -6.46
N PHE A 49 -6.57 -3.56 -5.73
CA PHE A 49 -6.60 -5.02 -5.58
C PHE A 49 -7.83 -5.50 -4.80
N TYR A 50 -8.09 -4.93 -3.62
CA TYR A 50 -9.20 -5.36 -2.77
C TYR A 50 -10.57 -5.18 -3.43
N PRO A 51 -10.89 -4.05 -4.09
CA PRO A 51 -12.14 -3.90 -4.84
C PRO A 51 -12.23 -4.86 -6.04
N SER A 52 -11.16 -5.07 -6.81
CA SER A 52 -11.16 -6.04 -7.92
C SER A 52 -11.45 -7.46 -7.46
N LEU A 53 -10.94 -7.82 -6.28
CA LEU A 53 -11.13 -9.13 -5.67
C LEU A 53 -12.58 -9.38 -5.23
N ILE A 54 -13.24 -8.37 -4.67
CA ILE A 54 -14.64 -8.44 -4.21
C ILE A 54 -15.63 -8.26 -5.36
N GLY A 55 -15.31 -7.40 -6.33
CA GLY A 55 -16.22 -6.97 -7.40
C GLY A 55 -16.27 -7.90 -8.61
N ALA A 56 -15.12 -8.38 -9.12
CA ALA A 56 -15.07 -9.20 -10.34
C ALA A 56 -15.33 -10.70 -10.07
N GLY A 57 -15.18 -11.12 -8.81
CA GLY A 57 -15.02 -12.53 -8.48
C GLY A 57 -13.72 -13.08 -9.05
N THR A 58 -13.05 -13.95 -8.32
CA THR A 58 -11.76 -14.55 -8.72
C THR A 58 -11.93 -15.59 -9.84
N LYS A 59 -12.86 -15.40 -10.78
CA LYS A 59 -13.30 -16.42 -11.73
C LYS A 59 -12.17 -16.90 -12.64
N ASP A 60 -11.25 -16.00 -13.01
CA ASP A 60 -10.14 -16.32 -13.89
C ASP A 60 -8.86 -16.73 -13.13
N ALA A 61 -8.72 -16.27 -11.89
CA ALA A 61 -7.53 -16.53 -11.08
C ALA A 61 -7.70 -17.78 -10.22
N LYS A 62 -7.43 -18.96 -10.81
CA LYS A 62 -7.46 -20.29 -10.16
C LYS A 62 -6.30 -20.52 -9.18
N SER A 63 -6.03 -19.56 -8.29
CA SER A 63 -4.99 -19.71 -7.27
C SER A 63 -5.59 -20.10 -5.93
N TRP A 64 -4.98 -21.08 -5.24
CA TRP A 64 -5.35 -21.46 -3.86
C TRP A 64 -5.26 -20.28 -2.88
N LEU A 65 -4.48 -19.24 -3.21
CA LEU A 65 -4.38 -17.99 -2.44
C LEU A 65 -5.68 -17.17 -2.45
N LEU A 66 -6.49 -17.33 -3.50
CA LEU A 66 -7.73 -16.59 -3.69
C LEU A 66 -8.98 -17.37 -3.27
N GLN A 67 -8.88 -18.70 -3.19
CA GLN A 67 -9.99 -19.58 -2.82
C GLN A 67 -9.54 -20.64 -1.80
N PRO A 68 -10.01 -20.59 -0.54
CA PRO A 68 -10.89 -19.58 0.06
C PRO A 68 -10.16 -18.27 0.41
N LEU A 69 -10.90 -17.14 0.39
CA LEU A 69 -10.37 -15.83 0.75
C LEU A 69 -10.21 -15.68 2.27
N ARG A 70 -9.11 -16.19 2.82
CA ARG A 70 -8.79 -16.12 4.25
C ARG A 70 -8.13 -14.79 4.61
N LYS A 71 -8.28 -14.38 5.88
CA LYS A 71 -7.59 -13.20 6.44
C LYS A 71 -6.07 -13.29 6.28
N SER A 72 -5.49 -14.47 6.54
CA SER A 72 -4.05 -14.73 6.36
C SER A 72 -3.58 -14.49 4.93
N ASN A 73 -4.34 -14.93 3.93
CA ASN A 73 -4.03 -14.70 2.52
C ASN A 73 -4.11 -13.21 2.17
N LEU A 74 -5.11 -12.49 2.69
CA LEU A 74 -5.23 -11.05 2.50
C LEU A 74 -4.08 -10.27 3.16
N GLN A 75 -3.62 -10.69 4.33
CA GLN A 75 -2.44 -10.13 4.98
C GLN A 75 -1.16 -10.42 4.18
N LEU A 76 -1.04 -11.60 3.55
CA LEU A 76 0.04 -11.87 2.60
C LEU A 76 -0.01 -10.89 1.42
N PHE A 77 -1.18 -10.65 0.83
CA PHE A 77 -1.33 -9.68 -0.26
C PHE A 77 -1.02 -8.24 0.17
N VAL A 78 -1.29 -7.87 1.42
CA VAL A 78 -0.83 -6.59 1.99
C VAL A 78 0.70 -6.50 1.95
N LEU A 79 1.40 -7.51 2.45
CA LEU A 79 2.87 -7.54 2.46
C LEU A 79 3.46 -7.52 1.05
N VAL A 80 2.84 -8.24 0.12
CA VAL A 80 3.24 -8.25 -1.30
C VAL A 80 3.00 -6.90 -1.97
N ALA A 81 1.91 -6.20 -1.64
CA ALA A 81 1.66 -4.86 -2.17
C ALA A 81 2.73 -3.86 -1.70
N ILE A 82 3.18 -3.97 -0.44
CA ILE A 82 4.31 -3.20 0.08
C ILE A 82 5.59 -3.58 -0.69
N TRP A 83 5.84 -4.87 -0.88
CA TRP A 83 7.04 -5.34 -1.57
C TRP A 83 7.13 -4.84 -3.03
N ILE A 84 6.02 -4.91 -3.78
CA ILE A 84 5.94 -4.37 -5.13
C ILE A 84 6.19 -2.86 -5.12
N SER A 85 5.59 -2.14 -4.17
CA SER A 85 5.76 -0.70 -4.06
C SER A 85 7.21 -0.31 -3.72
N SER A 86 7.89 -1.07 -2.87
CA SER A 86 9.32 -0.91 -2.60
C SER A 86 10.16 -1.13 -3.84
N LYS A 87 9.85 -2.12 -4.68
CA LYS A 87 10.58 -2.34 -5.95
C LYS A 87 10.46 -1.15 -6.93
N ILE A 88 9.36 -0.42 -6.87
CA ILE A 88 9.08 0.69 -7.81
C ILE A 88 9.70 2.01 -7.33
N TYR A 89 9.57 2.30 -6.03
CA TYR A 89 9.86 3.63 -5.49
C TYR A 89 11.06 3.68 -4.54
N ASP A 90 11.63 2.52 -4.16
CA ASP A 90 12.79 2.47 -3.29
C ASP A 90 14.07 2.17 -4.09
N SER A 91 15.14 2.88 -3.78
CA SER A 91 16.45 2.70 -4.44
C SER A 91 17.08 1.34 -4.10
N PHE A 92 16.73 0.78 -2.93
CA PHE A 92 17.14 -0.56 -2.52
C PHE A 92 15.90 -1.42 -2.27
N SER A 93 15.53 -2.26 -3.24
CA SER A 93 14.42 -3.19 -3.09
C SER A 93 14.64 -4.10 -1.88
N LEU A 94 13.76 -3.97 -0.87
CA LEU A 94 13.72 -4.88 0.27
C LEU A 94 13.65 -6.34 -0.19
N SER A 95 14.52 -7.18 0.38
CA SER A 95 14.54 -8.61 0.08
C SER A 95 13.26 -9.28 0.58
N VAL A 96 12.75 -10.26 -0.18
CA VAL A 96 11.64 -11.13 0.23
C VAL A 96 11.86 -11.79 1.59
N LYS A 97 13.11 -11.94 2.04
CA LYS A 97 13.46 -12.47 3.37
C LYS A 97 12.89 -11.61 4.51
N TYR A 98 12.92 -10.28 4.37
CA TYR A 98 12.37 -9.35 5.37
C TYR A 98 10.85 -9.50 5.47
N PHE A 99 10.17 -9.55 4.32
CA PHE A 99 8.72 -9.78 4.26
C PHE A 99 8.32 -11.14 4.82
N LYS A 100 9.12 -12.19 4.58
CA LYS A 100 8.90 -13.50 5.16
C LYS A 100 9.04 -13.47 6.69
N SER A 101 10.09 -12.83 7.20
CA SER A 101 10.30 -12.66 8.64
C SER A 101 9.12 -11.93 9.29
N LEU A 102 8.67 -10.84 8.66
CA LEU A 102 7.53 -10.07 9.13
C LEU A 102 6.22 -10.87 9.08
N ALA A 103 5.98 -11.65 8.01
CA ALA A 103 4.82 -12.53 7.92
C ALA A 103 4.80 -13.58 9.03
N ASN A 104 5.94 -14.17 9.38
CA ASN A 104 6.03 -15.13 10.48
C ASN A 104 5.65 -14.53 11.84
N ASN A 105 5.92 -13.23 12.04
CA ASN A 105 5.60 -12.53 13.27
C ASN A 105 4.14 -12.05 13.31
N THR A 106 3.59 -11.68 12.16
CA THR A 106 2.27 -11.01 12.04
C THR A 106 1.12 -11.95 11.70
N ILE A 107 1.36 -13.00 10.92
CA ILE A 107 0.35 -13.95 10.46
C ILE A 107 0.53 -15.25 11.25
N LYS A 108 -0.33 -15.47 12.25
CA LYS A 108 -0.23 -16.63 13.15
C LYS A 108 -0.93 -17.86 12.60
N GLU A 109 -1.86 -17.68 11.66
CA GLU A 109 -2.74 -18.73 11.17
C GLU A 109 -2.09 -19.60 10.08
N GLN A 110 -1.07 -19.10 9.39
CA GLN A 110 -0.39 -19.81 8.30
C GLN A 110 1.04 -19.32 8.10
N HIS A 111 1.98 -20.26 7.95
CA HIS A 111 3.35 -19.96 7.55
C HIS A 111 3.47 -19.93 6.03
N PHE A 112 4.00 -18.83 5.51
CA PHE A 112 4.25 -18.66 4.08
C PHE A 112 5.72 -18.86 3.73
N THR A 113 5.95 -19.59 2.65
CA THR A 113 7.29 -19.78 2.07
C THR A 113 7.62 -18.65 1.11
N THR A 114 8.90 -18.51 0.76
CA THR A 114 9.32 -17.54 -0.27
C THR A 114 8.63 -17.79 -1.62
N LYS A 115 8.32 -19.05 -1.96
CA LYS A 115 7.59 -19.39 -3.18
C LYS A 115 6.15 -18.86 -3.15
N ASP A 116 5.53 -18.84 -1.97
CA ASP A 116 4.17 -18.30 -1.81
C ASP A 116 4.15 -16.78 -1.99
N PHE A 117 5.18 -16.07 -1.54
CA PHE A 117 5.34 -14.63 -1.81
C PHE A 117 5.46 -14.34 -3.31
N LEU A 118 6.29 -15.09 -4.03
CA LEU A 118 6.45 -14.92 -5.49
C LEU A 118 5.14 -15.24 -6.23
N LYS A 119 4.43 -16.29 -5.79
CA LYS A 119 3.14 -16.64 -6.36
C LYS A 119 2.09 -15.57 -6.06
N ALA A 120 2.07 -15.03 -4.85
CA ALA A 120 1.16 -13.97 -4.45
C ALA A 120 1.45 -12.66 -5.21
N GLU A 121 2.72 -12.34 -5.46
CA GLU A 121 3.12 -11.24 -6.35
C GLU A 121 2.50 -11.43 -7.73
N LEU A 122 2.73 -12.58 -8.38
CA LEU A 122 2.17 -12.86 -9.70
C LEU A 122 0.64 -12.76 -9.71
N VAL A 123 -0.03 -13.33 -8.71
CA VAL A 123 -1.49 -13.30 -8.59
C VAL A 123 -2.00 -11.88 -8.41
N LEU A 124 -1.33 -11.06 -7.59
CA LEU A 124 -1.69 -9.66 -7.41
C LEU A 124 -1.59 -8.90 -8.73
N MET A 125 -0.48 -9.08 -9.45
CA MET A 125 -0.31 -8.47 -10.78
C MET A 125 -1.38 -8.91 -11.77
N GLN A 126 -1.73 -10.20 -11.80
CA GLN A 126 -2.77 -10.73 -12.67
C GLN A 126 -4.16 -10.14 -12.36
N VAL A 127 -4.52 -10.04 -11.07
CA VAL A 127 -5.78 -9.40 -10.65
C VAL A 127 -5.83 -7.93 -11.06
N LEU A 128 -4.68 -7.25 -11.06
CA LEU A 128 -4.54 -5.88 -11.53
C LEU A 128 -4.29 -5.77 -13.04
N LYS A 129 -4.35 -6.88 -13.80
CA LYS A 129 -4.05 -6.93 -15.23
C LYS A 129 -2.70 -6.29 -15.61
N PHE A 130 -1.72 -6.37 -14.71
CA PHE A 130 -0.39 -5.78 -14.83
C PHE A 130 -0.36 -4.25 -14.97
N GLU A 131 -1.48 -3.57 -14.70
CA GLU A 131 -1.56 -2.11 -14.76
C GLU A 131 -0.90 -1.48 -13.52
N ILE A 132 0.40 -1.62 -13.31
CA ILE A 132 1.09 -1.09 -12.12
C ILE A 132 1.67 0.32 -12.39
N GLY A 133 1.57 0.78 -13.64
CA GLY A 133 2.11 2.07 -14.10
C GLY A 133 1.57 3.24 -13.29
N MET A 134 2.46 4.21 -13.03
CA MET A 134 2.30 5.40 -12.19
C MET A 134 0.94 5.47 -11.49
N LEU A 135 0.85 4.77 -10.36
CA LEU A 135 -0.17 5.11 -9.38
C LEU A 135 0.00 6.61 -9.14
N SER A 136 -0.92 7.45 -9.61
CA SER A 136 -0.84 8.90 -9.39
C SER A 136 -1.10 9.11 -7.89
N ILE A 137 -0.07 8.91 -7.09
CA ILE A 137 -0.19 8.97 -5.64
C ILE A 137 -0.23 10.46 -5.31
N PRO A 138 -1.30 10.96 -4.68
CA PRO A 138 -1.41 12.36 -4.30
C PRO A 138 -0.17 12.86 -3.52
N PHE A 139 0.47 11.96 -2.78
CA PHE A 139 1.70 12.21 -2.03
C PHE A 139 2.82 12.87 -2.86
N CYS A 140 3.09 12.41 -4.08
CA CYS A 140 4.15 13.00 -4.91
C CYS A 140 3.86 14.48 -5.23
N PHE A 141 2.60 14.80 -5.53
CA PHE A 141 2.18 16.20 -5.75
C PHE A 141 2.28 17.05 -4.48
N PHE A 142 2.01 16.45 -3.32
CA PHE A 142 2.17 17.14 -2.03
C PHE A 142 3.64 17.41 -1.70
N GLU A 143 4.56 16.49 -1.98
CA GLU A 143 6.00 16.73 -1.80
C GLU A 143 6.50 17.84 -2.72
N ASP A 144 6.11 17.84 -4.00
CA ASP A 144 6.46 18.91 -4.94
C ASP A 144 5.93 20.27 -4.48
N LEU A 145 4.69 20.30 -3.98
CA LEU A 145 4.07 21.51 -3.47
C LEU A 145 4.78 22.03 -2.22
N LEU A 146 5.11 21.14 -1.28
CA LEU A 146 5.82 21.51 -0.06
C LEU A 146 7.22 22.06 -0.37
N THR A 147 7.91 21.45 -1.33
CA THR A 147 9.21 21.92 -1.81
C THR A 147 9.10 23.34 -2.34
N LYS A 148 8.12 23.61 -3.22
CA LYS A 148 7.86 24.96 -3.74
C LYS A 148 7.54 25.96 -2.63
N PHE A 149 6.72 25.60 -1.64
CA PHE A 149 6.45 26.48 -0.50
C PHE A 149 7.70 26.78 0.32
N SER A 150 8.57 25.78 0.51
CA SER A 150 9.83 25.98 1.23
C SER A 150 10.79 26.93 0.50
N GLU A 151 10.84 26.85 -0.83
CA GLU A 151 11.63 27.75 -1.66
C GLU A 151 11.10 29.18 -1.60
N VAL A 152 9.79 29.36 -1.72
CA VAL A 152 9.15 30.69 -1.58
C VAL A 152 9.40 31.28 -0.19
N ALA A 153 9.27 30.47 0.87
CA ALA A 153 9.56 30.92 2.24
C ALA A 153 11.03 31.30 2.42
N ARG A 154 11.97 30.58 1.78
CA ARG A 154 13.40 30.91 1.80
C ARG A 154 13.68 32.24 1.12
N VAL A 155 13.10 32.49 -0.06
CA VAL A 155 13.24 33.77 -0.77
C VAL A 155 12.62 34.91 0.04
N GLY A 156 11.44 34.69 0.63
CA GLY A 156 10.78 35.67 1.49
C GLY A 156 11.65 36.09 2.68
N LYS A 157 12.31 35.14 3.35
CA LYS A 157 13.27 35.44 4.43
C LYS A 157 14.44 36.30 3.94
N GLN A 158 14.98 36.01 2.75
CA GLN A 158 16.09 36.79 2.19
C GLN A 158 15.69 38.24 1.87
N LEU A 159 14.47 38.46 1.41
CA LEU A 159 13.94 39.80 1.13
C LEU A 159 13.66 40.59 2.41
N SER A 160 13.14 39.95 3.47
CA SER A 160 12.91 40.63 4.75
C SER A 160 14.19 41.09 5.45
N PHE A 161 15.31 40.38 5.27
CA PHE A 161 16.62 40.84 5.79
C PHE A 161 17.25 41.95 4.94
N GLY A 162 16.88 42.05 3.65
CA GLY A 162 17.35 43.13 2.77
C GLY A 162 16.67 44.48 3.03
N GLU A 163 15.51 44.49 3.69
CA GLU A 163 14.81 45.73 4.09
C GLU A 163 15.38 46.34 5.39
N GLU A 164 15.95 45.53 6.29
CA GLU A 164 16.59 46.03 7.53
C GLU A 164 17.97 46.68 7.29
N GLU A 165 18.70 46.34 6.22
CA GLU A 165 19.98 46.98 5.87
C GLU A 165 19.84 48.33 5.13
N MET A 166 18.61 48.78 4.84
CA MET A 166 18.34 50.08 4.18
C MET A 166 17.73 51.16 5.09
N THR A 167 17.66 50.92 6.40
CA THR A 167 17.40 51.99 7.37
C THR A 167 18.72 52.49 7.97
N PHE A 168 19.32 53.49 7.30
CA PHE A 168 20.35 54.37 7.84
C PHE A 168 19.72 55.52 8.64
#